data_AF-A0A293LXQ7-F1
#
_entry.id   AF-A0A293LXQ7-F1
#
_cell.length_a   1.000
_cell.length_b   1.000
_cell.length_c   1.000
_cell.angle_alpha   90.00
_cell.angle_beta   90.00
_cell.angle_gamma   90.00
#
_symmetry.space_group_name_H-M   'P 1'
#
loop_
_entity.id
_entity.type
_entity.pdbx_description
1 polymer ?
#
loop_
_entity_poly.entity_id
_entity_poly.type
_entity_poly.pdbx_seq_one_letter_code
_entity_poly.pdbx_strand_id
1 'polypeptide(L)'
;MMSQLQPLDVCLNKPFKDRVRHFYNEWMAEETHSFTPAGRLKRPVVSLVCQWVADAWYDLPDATVVASFKKCCITNAMGGTEDSFVYEESSDKEPESSSDSD
;
A
#
# COMPACT_ATOMS: atom_id res chain seq x y z
N MET A 1 12.41 -20.43 -14.52
CA MET A 1 11.26 -19.50 -14.49
C MET A 1 11.55 -18.50 -13.38
N MET A 2 12.35 -17.47 -13.67
CA MET A 2 12.68 -16.36 -12.75
C MET A 2 12.18 -15.05 -13.35
N SER A 3 11.04 -15.11 -14.06
CA SER A 3 10.43 -13.94 -14.65
C SER A 3 9.50 -13.30 -13.62
N GLN A 4 9.87 -12.11 -13.16
CA GLN A 4 8.93 -11.05 -12.79
C GLN A 4 8.22 -11.12 -11.42
N LEU A 5 8.97 -11.19 -10.32
CA LEU A 5 8.47 -10.63 -9.06
C LEU A 5 8.98 -9.20 -8.99
N GLN A 6 8.15 -8.21 -9.36
CA GLN A 6 8.48 -6.80 -9.15
C GLN A 6 8.21 -6.46 -7.68
N PRO A 7 9.19 -5.94 -6.91
CA PRO A 7 8.99 -5.64 -5.48
C PRO A 7 7.75 -4.76 -5.21
N LEU A 8 7.49 -3.84 -6.14
CA LEU A 8 6.32 -2.97 -6.10
C LEU A 8 5.02 -3.78 -6.19
N ASP A 9 4.87 -4.67 -7.17
CA ASP A 9 3.65 -5.43 -7.38
C ASP A 9 3.42 -6.53 -6.34
N VAL A 10 4.50 -7.10 -5.80
CA VAL A 10 4.43 -8.27 -4.91
C VAL A 10 4.20 -7.85 -3.46
N CYS A 11 4.80 -6.75 -3.01
CA CYS A 11 4.80 -6.41 -1.58
C CYS A 11 4.34 -4.99 -1.28
N LEU A 12 4.67 -4.00 -2.12
CA LEU A 12 4.50 -2.58 -1.75
C LEU A 12 3.17 -2.00 -2.23
N ASN A 13 2.64 -2.46 -3.37
CA ASN A 13 1.46 -1.87 -3.99
C ASN A 13 0.21 -2.00 -3.12
N LYS A 14 0.03 -3.12 -2.40
CA LYS A 14 -1.11 -3.31 -1.50
C LYS A 14 -1.08 -2.30 -0.34
N PRO A 15 -0.08 -2.30 0.57
CA PRO A 15 -0.05 -1.37 1.69
C PRO A 15 -0.01 0.10 1.22
N PHE A 16 0.67 0.40 0.12
CA PHE A 16 0.66 1.73 -0.48
C PHE A 16 -0.75 2.17 -0.92
N LYS A 17 -1.45 1.34 -1.70
CA LYS A 17 -2.82 1.64 -2.18
C LYS A 17 -3.82 1.70 -1.03
N ASP A 18 -3.64 0.88 -0.01
CA ASP A 18 -4.50 0.89 1.18
C ASP A 18 -4.35 2.21 1.95
N ARG A 19 -3.12 2.74 2.06
CA ARG A 19 -2.91 4.06 2.67
C ARG A 19 -3.47 5.22 1.84
N VAL A 20 -3.31 5.18 0.50
CA VAL A 20 -3.96 6.17 -0.38
C VAL A 20 -5.49 6.10 -0.26
N ARG A 21 -6.06 4.89 -0.15
CA ARG A 21 -7.51 4.70 0.05
C ARG A 21 -7.96 5.25 1.40
N HIS A 22 -7.16 5.10 2.45
CA HIS A 22 -7.44 5.68 3.75
C HIS A 22 -7.58 7.21 3.66
N PHE A 23 -6.61 7.90 3.06
CA PHE A 23 -6.69 9.36 2.86
C PHE A 23 -7.90 9.79 2.02
N TYR A 24 -8.23 9.02 0.98
CA TYR A 24 -9.44 9.28 0.20
C TYR A 24 -10.72 9.13 1.03
N ASN A 25 -10.79 8.11 1.89
CA ASN A 25 -11.96 7.88 2.75
C ASN A 25 -12.10 8.97 3.81
N GLU A 26 -11.00 9.43 4.41
CA GLU A 26 -11.00 10.57 5.33
C GLU A 26 -11.50 11.83 4.64
N TRP A 27 -10.96 12.12 3.44
CA TRP A 27 -11.42 13.25 2.63
C TRP A 27 -12.89 13.14 2.28
N MET A 28 -13.38 11.95 1.91
CA MET A 28 -14.81 11.72 1.63
C MET A 28 -15.70 11.89 2.85
N ALA A 29 -15.19 11.68 4.07
CA ALA A 29 -15.93 11.81 5.31
C ALA A 29 -15.98 13.25 5.85
N GLU A 30 -15.20 14.18 5.28
CA GLU A 30 -15.24 15.60 5.64
C GLU A 30 -16.65 16.17 5.43
N GLU A 31 -17.12 17.04 6.33
CA GLU A 31 -18.46 17.63 6.23
C GLU A 31 -18.55 18.73 5.14
N THR A 32 -17.39 19.24 4.70
CA THR A 32 -17.31 20.40 3.80
C THR A 32 -16.69 20.01 2.47
N HIS A 33 -17.53 19.86 1.44
CA HIS A 33 -17.08 19.72 0.07
C HIS A 33 -17.63 20.78 -0.86
N SER A 34 -16.91 21.00 -1.95
CA SER A 34 -17.40 21.83 -3.04
C SER A 34 -18.18 20.98 -4.05
N PHE A 35 -19.27 21.54 -4.55
CA PHE A 35 -20.14 20.88 -5.52
C PHE A 35 -20.06 21.59 -6.88
N THR A 36 -20.22 20.83 -7.95
CA THR A 36 -20.41 21.35 -9.31
C THR A 36 -21.78 22.04 -9.43
N PRO A 37 -22.00 22.90 -10.44
CA PRO A 37 -23.33 23.48 -10.68
C PRO A 37 -24.44 22.44 -10.87
N ALA A 38 -24.10 21.22 -11.30
CA ALA A 38 -25.02 20.09 -11.43
C ALA A 38 -25.25 19.31 -10.10
N GLY A 39 -24.78 19.82 -8.97
CA GLY A 39 -24.94 19.21 -7.65
C GLY A 39 -24.05 17.99 -7.38
N ARG A 40 -23.11 17.66 -8.27
CA ARG A 40 -22.15 16.56 -8.06
C ARG A 40 -20.97 17.02 -7.23
N LEU A 41 -20.47 16.17 -6.33
CA LEU A 41 -19.23 16.38 -5.60
C LEU A 41 -18.08 16.70 -6.56
N LYS A 42 -17.31 17.76 -6.27
CA LYS A 42 -16.07 18.00 -7.03
C LYS A 42 -15.02 16.97 -6.65
N ARG A 43 -14.21 16.59 -7.64
CA ARG A 43 -13.06 15.73 -7.41
C ARG A 43 -12.03 16.46 -6.53
N PRO A 44 -11.23 15.73 -5.74
CA PRO A 44 -10.10 16.34 -5.05
C PRO A 44 -9.16 16.97 -6.08
N VAL A 45 -8.56 18.10 -5.70
CA VAL A 45 -7.59 18.78 -6.55
C VAL A 45 -6.33 17.92 -6.72
N VAL A 46 -5.68 18.00 -7.87
CA VAL A 46 -4.52 17.15 -8.21
C VAL A 46 -3.40 17.27 -7.17
N SER A 47 -3.14 18.47 -6.65
CA SER A 47 -2.13 18.70 -5.60
C SER A 47 -2.40 17.92 -4.32
N LEU A 48 -3.67 17.79 -3.93
CA LEU A 48 -4.08 17.02 -2.75
C LEU A 48 -3.84 15.53 -2.98
N VAL A 49 -4.18 15.03 -4.17
CA VAL A 49 -3.90 13.62 -4.54
C VAL A 49 -2.40 13.34 -4.58
N CYS A 50 -1.59 14.27 -5.10
CA CYS A 50 -0.14 14.15 -5.08
C CYS A 50 0.42 14.10 -3.65
N GLN A 51 -0.16 14.88 -2.73
CA GLN A 51 0.21 14.85 -1.32
C GLN A 51 -0.10 13.48 -0.70
N TRP A 52 -1.29 12.93 -0.93
CA TRP A 52 -1.64 11.57 -0.46
C TRP A 52 -0.69 10.50 -0.97
N VAL A 53 -0.27 10.59 -2.23
CA VAL A 53 0.71 9.68 -2.84
C VAL A 53 2.07 9.79 -2.14
N ALA A 54 2.54 11.02 -1.89
CA ALA A 54 3.80 11.25 -1.20
C ALA A 54 3.75 10.72 0.24
N ASP A 55 2.70 11.07 0.99
CA ASP A 55 2.53 10.67 2.38
C ASP A 55 2.37 9.15 2.50
N ALA A 56 1.61 8.51 1.61
CA ALA A 56 1.48 7.06 1.59
C ALA A 56 2.81 6.35 1.28
N TRP A 57 3.69 6.97 0.49
CA TRP A 57 5.02 6.43 0.23
C TRP A 57 5.94 6.56 1.45
N TYR A 58 5.95 7.72 2.10
CA TYR A 58 6.79 7.96 3.29
C TYR A 58 6.32 7.21 4.55
N ASP A 59 5.06 6.80 4.61
CA ASP A 59 4.52 6.01 5.72
C ASP A 59 4.90 4.52 5.64
N LEU A 60 5.40 4.04 4.49
CA LEU A 60 5.87 2.66 4.36
C LEU A 60 7.15 2.45 5.17
N PRO A 61 7.21 1.40 6.03
CA PRO A 61 8.44 1.09 6.74
C PRO A 61 9.57 0.68 5.79
N ASP A 62 10.78 1.20 6.02
CA ASP A 62 11.99 0.81 5.28
C ASP A 62 12.19 -0.72 5.28
N ALA A 63 11.85 -1.38 6.38
CA ALA A 63 11.90 -2.84 6.49
C ALA A 63 11.01 -3.55 5.45
N THR A 64 9.82 -3.01 5.17
CA THR A 64 8.90 -3.54 4.16
C THR A 64 9.47 -3.36 2.75
N VAL A 65 10.11 -2.22 2.49
CA VAL A 65 10.83 -1.97 1.22
C VAL A 65 11.98 -2.97 1.07
N VAL A 66 12.84 -3.11 2.06
CA VAL A 66 13.96 -4.06 2.00
C VAL A 66 13.48 -5.51 1.84
N ALA A 67 12.46 -5.92 2.59
CA ALA A 67 11.88 -7.26 2.48
C ALA A 67 11.31 -7.54 1.08
N SER A 68 10.68 -6.55 0.45
CA SER A 68 10.14 -6.69 -0.91
C SER A 68 11.21 -7.01 -1.94
N PHE A 69 12.38 -6.37 -1.84
CA PHE A 69 13.51 -6.62 -2.74
C PHE A 69 14.09 -8.02 -2.51
N LYS A 70 14.29 -8.41 -1.26
CA LYS A 70 14.79 -9.76 -0.91
C LYS A 70 13.86 -10.87 -1.39
N LYS A 71 12.55 -10.72 -1.18
CA LYS A 71 11.53 -11.68 -1.65
C LYS A 71 11.49 -11.81 -3.18
N CYS A 72 11.88 -10.76 -3.89
CA CYS A 72 12.02 -10.77 -5.35
C CYS A 72 13.41 -11.24 -5.83
N CYS A 73 14.23 -11.81 -4.94
CA CYS A 73 15.61 -12.23 -5.20
C CYS A 73 16.53 -11.09 -5.66
N ILE A 74 16.19 -9.84 -5.33
CA ILE A 74 17.00 -8.66 -5.62
C ILE A 74 17.82 -8.36 -4.37
N THR A 75 18.99 -8.98 -4.26
CA THR A 75 19.91 -8.83 -3.12
C THR A 75 21.37 -8.63 -3.58
N ASN A 76 22.16 -7.97 -2.73
CA ASN A 76 23.61 -7.83 -2.88
C ASN A 76 24.40 -9.01 -2.28
N ALA A 77 23.72 -9.92 -1.58
CA ALA A 77 24.36 -11.06 -0.92
C ALA A 77 24.68 -12.18 -1.91
N MET A 78 25.88 -12.15 -2.50
CA MET A 78 26.32 -13.17 -3.48
C MET A 78 26.44 -14.60 -2.90
N GLY A 79 26.40 -14.76 -1.58
CA GLY A 79 26.50 -16.05 -0.90
C GLY A 79 25.20 -16.84 -0.76
N GLY A 80 24.05 -16.32 -1.24
CA GLY A 80 22.76 -17.01 -1.17
C GLY A 80 22.16 -17.11 0.24
N THR A 81 22.72 -16.38 1.22
CA THR A 81 22.25 -16.38 2.62
C THR A 81 20.86 -15.75 2.80
N GLU A 82 20.33 -15.09 1.77
CA GLU A 82 19.04 -14.41 1.77
C GLU A 82 17.99 -15.11 0.88
N ASP A 83 18.31 -16.27 0.31
CA ASP A 83 17.39 -17.01 -0.56
C ASP A 83 16.22 -17.65 0.22
N SER A 84 16.33 -17.74 1.55
CA SER A 84 15.25 -18.23 2.42
C SER A 84 14.01 -17.31 2.43
N PHE A 85 14.20 -16.00 2.17
CA PHE A 85 13.11 -15.02 2.16
C PHE A 85 12.12 -15.20 1.00
N VAL A 86 12.48 -15.97 -0.03
CA VAL A 86 11.63 -16.25 -1.20
C VAL A 86 10.38 -17.05 -0.81
N TYR A 87 10.50 -17.91 0.21
CA TYR A 87 9.43 -18.80 0.65
C TYR A 87 8.62 -18.27 1.82
N GLU A 88 8.92 -17.07 2.34
CA GLU A 88 8.11 -16.45 3.38
C GLU A 88 6.80 -15.93 2.79
N GLU A 89 5.70 -16.63 3.09
CA GLU A 89 4.36 -16.24 2.70
C GLU A 89 3.99 -14.95 3.44
N SER A 90 3.65 -13.90 2.69
CA SER A 90 3.12 -12.67 3.27
C SER A 90 1.75 -13.01 3.83
N SER A 91 1.65 -13.13 5.16
CA SER A 91 0.40 -13.37 5.88
C SER A 91 -0.62 -12.28 5.52
N ASP A 92 -1.45 -12.54 4.52
CA ASP A 92 -2.58 -11.72 4.08
C ASP A 92 -3.79 -11.81 5.03
N LYS A 93 -3.61 -12.29 6.27
CA LYS A 93 -4.70 -12.38 7.24
C LYS A 93 -4.98 -11.00 7.84
N GLU A 94 -6.02 -10.37 7.31
CA GLU A 94 -6.77 -9.36 8.08
C GLU A 94 -7.27 -10.02 9.38
N PRO A 95 -7.23 -9.33 10.53
CA PRO A 95 -7.91 -9.81 11.72
C PRO A 95 -9.42 -9.75 11.47
N GLU A 96 -10.05 -10.90 11.24
CA GLU A 96 -11.50 -11.03 11.31
C GLU A 96 -11.96 -10.58 12.71
N SER A 97 -12.59 -9.42 12.79
CA SER A 97 -13.33 -9.03 13.99
C SER A 97 -14.59 -9.90 14.06
N SER A 98 -14.50 -11.04 14.74
CA SER A 98 -15.69 -11.78 15.15
C SER A 98 -16.38 -11.01 16.29
N SER A 99 -17.25 -10.06 15.94
CA SER A 99 -18.25 -9.56 16.89
C SER A 99 -19.44 -10.51 16.85
N ASP A 100 -19.35 -11.59 17.60
CA ASP A 100 -20.52 -12.37 18.01
C ASP A 100 -21.23 -11.55 19.09
N SER A 101 -22.49 -11.20 18.87
CA SER A 101 -23.36 -10.60 19.88
C SER A 101 -24.60 -11.48 19.98
N ASP A 102 -24.76 -12.08 21.16
CA ASP A 102 -25.98 -12.77 21.62
C ASP A 102 -27.22 -11.87 21.53
#